data_AF-A0A1A6H777-F1
#
_entry.id   AF-A0A1A6H777-F1
#
_cell.length_a   1.000
_cell.length_b   1.000
_cell.length_c   1.000
_cell.angle_alpha   90.00
_cell.angle_beta   90.00
_cell.angle_gamma   90.00
#
_symmetry.space_group_name_H-M   'P 1'
#
loop_
_entity.id
_entity.type
_entity.pdbx_description
1 polymer ?
#
loop_
_entity_poly.entity_id
_entity_poly.type
_entity_poly.pdbx_seq_one_letter_code
_entity_poly.pdbx_strand_id
1 'polypeptide(L)' 'VSKRLYGMGCYEISLGDTIGVGTPGSMKMMLESVMKEIPPGALAVHCHDTYGQALANILTALQ' A
#
# COMPACT_ATOMS: atom_id res chain seq x y z
N VAL A 1 11.54 -3.85 -0.53
CA VAL A 1 11.79 -3.79 0.93
C VAL A 1 10.79 -4.61 1.73
N SER A 2 9.51 -4.54 1.40
CA SER A 2 8.41 -5.22 2.12
C SER A 2 8.68 -6.72 2.38
N LYS A 3 9.07 -7.49 1.36
CA LYS A 3 9.42 -8.92 1.50
C LYS A 3 10.44 -9.20 2.60
N ARG A 4 11.46 -8.35 2.71
CA ARG A 4 12.52 -8.50 3.73
C ARG A 4 11.96 -8.26 5.13
N LEU A 5 11.15 -7.21 5.30
CA LEU A 5 10.50 -6.90 6.58
C LEU A 5 9.56 -8.03 7.01
N TYR A 6 8.75 -8.54 6.09
CA TYR A 6 7.89 -9.70 6.33
C TYR A 6 8.70 -10.94 6.70
N GLY A 7 9.78 -11.23 5.98
CA GLY A 7 10.70 -12.34 6.29
C GLY A 7 11.46 -12.19 7.62
N MET A 8 11.54 -10.98 8.17
CA MET A 8 12.08 -10.71 9.51
C MET A 8 11.05 -10.90 10.64
N GLY A 9 9.80 -11.24 10.31
CA GLY A 9 8.74 -11.53 11.28
C GLY A 9 7.74 -10.40 11.51
N CYS A 10 7.76 -9.32 10.71
CA CYS A 10 6.69 -8.34 10.73
C CYS A 10 5.37 -9.02 10.31
N TYR A 11 4.36 -9.00 11.19
CA TYR A 11 3.06 -9.60 10.90
C TYR A 11 2.23 -8.78 9.89
N GLU A 12 2.55 -7.49 9.72
CA GLU A 12 1.89 -6.57 8.81
C GLU A 12 2.91 -5.58 8.22
N ILE A 13 2.72 -5.20 6.95
CA ILE A 13 3.47 -4.13 6.28
C ILE A 13 2.50 -3.02 5.88
N SER A 14 2.65 -1.84 6.50
CA SER A 14 1.92 -0.63 6.14
C SER A 14 2.64 0.14 5.02
N LEU A 15 1.96 0.35 3.90
CA LEU A 15 2.47 0.99 2.69
C LEU A 15 2.05 2.46 2.69
N GLY A 16 3.01 3.35 2.98
CA GLY A 16 2.74 4.77 3.22
C GLY A 16 2.93 5.68 2.00
N ASP A 17 1.90 6.46 1.67
CA ASP A 17 1.99 7.65 0.83
C ASP A 17 2.34 8.86 1.69
N THR A 18 3.65 9.07 1.88
CA THR A 18 4.19 9.98 2.91
C THR A 18 3.80 11.44 2.71
N ILE A 19 3.63 11.88 1.46
CA ILE A 19 3.33 13.27 1.10
C ILE A 19 2.00 13.44 0.34
N GLY A 20 1.25 12.36 0.11
CA GLY A 20 -0.07 12.40 -0.51
C GLY A 20 -0.04 12.45 -2.04
N VAL A 21 1.09 12.13 -2.67
CA VAL A 21 1.26 12.21 -4.14
C VAL A 21 0.83 10.94 -4.87
N GLY A 22 0.44 9.90 -4.12
CA GLY A 22 -0.09 8.67 -4.67
C GLY A 22 -1.38 8.90 -5.44
N THR A 23 -1.52 8.19 -6.55
CA THR A 23 -2.73 8.17 -7.39
C THR A 23 -3.28 6.75 -7.48
N PRO A 24 -4.57 6.56 -7.85
CA PRO A 24 -5.16 5.23 -8.01
C PRO A 24 -4.35 4.31 -8.92
N GLY A 25 -3.84 4.83 -10.05
CA GLY A 25 -3.00 4.06 -10.97
C GLY A 25 -1.69 3.59 -10.32
N SER A 26 -1.00 4.49 -9.61
CA SER A 26 0.24 4.13 -8.90
C SER A 26 -0.01 3.17 -7.73
N MET A 27 -1.13 3.34 -7.01
CA MET A 27 -1.53 2.49 -5.89
C MET A 27 -1.77 1.05 -6.37
N LYS A 28 -2.56 0.89 -7.45
CA LYS A 28 -2.82 -0.41 -8.06
C LYS A 28 -1.53 -1.13 -8.46
N MET A 29 -0.64 -0.45 -9.21
CA MET A 29 0.62 -1.04 -9.64
C MET A 29 1.52 -1.45 -8.46
N MET A 30 1.56 -0.62 -7.42
CA MET A 30 2.34 -0.90 -6.21
C MET A 30 1.77 -2.11 -5.46
N LEU A 31 0.46 -2.18 -5.24
CA LEU A 31 -0.22 -3.31 -4.59
C LEU A 31 -0.04 -4.61 -5.38
N GLU A 32 -0.25 -4.59 -6.70
CA GLU A 32 -0.03 -5.75 -7.57
C GLU A 32 1.41 -6.28 -7.48
N SER A 33 2.39 -5.40 -7.30
CA SER A 33 3.79 -5.82 -7.10
C SER A 33 4.03 -6.42 -5.71
N VAL A 34 3.45 -5.84 -4.66
CA VAL A 34 3.70 -6.28 -3.27
C VAL A 34 2.95 -7.58 -2.96
N MET A 35 1.73 -7.74 -3.48
CA MET A 35 0.90 -8.94 -3.28
C MET A 35 1.48 -10.21 -3.91
N LYS A 36 2.46 -10.09 -4.82
CA LYS A 36 3.24 -11.24 -5.33
C LYS A 36 4.14 -11.87 -4.27
N GLU A 37 4.50 -11.11 -3.23
CA GLU A 37 5.51 -11.50 -2.24
C GLU A 37 4.93 -11.60 -0.81
N ILE A 38 3.83 -10.89 -0.52
CA ILE A 38 3.22 -10.81 0.82
C ILE A 38 1.71 -11.06 0.68
N PRO A 39 1.09 -11.90 1.53
CA PRO A 39 -0.34 -12.14 1.48
C PRO A 39 -1.13 -10.84 1.77
N PRO A 40 -2.27 -10.59 1.09
CA PRO A 40 -3.07 -9.38 1.31
C PRO A 40 -3.49 -9.14 2.76
N GLY A 41 -3.74 -10.20 3.54
CA GLY A 41 -4.07 -10.10 4.96
C GLY A 41 -2.93 -9.61 5.87
N ALA A 42 -1.72 -9.45 5.34
CA ALA A 42 -0.56 -8.87 6.02
C ALA A 42 -0.17 -7.49 5.45
N LEU A 43 -1.07 -6.85 4.70
CA LEU A 43 -0.83 -5.54 4.10
C LEU A 43 -1.83 -4.50 4.64
N ALA A 44 -1.34 -3.29 4.85
CA ALA A 44 -2.15 -2.10 5.11
C ALA A 44 -1.71 -0.95 4.19
N VAL A 45 -2.59 0.01 3.95
CA VAL A 45 -2.26 1.26 3.22
C VAL A 45 -2.43 2.46 4.14
N HIS A 46 -1.48 3.39 4.07
CA HIS A 46 -1.53 4.67 4.78
C HIS A 46 -1.51 5.79 3.76
N CYS A 47 -2.66 6.42 3.53
CA CYS A 47 -2.83 7.43 2.49
C CYS A 47 -2.96 8.83 3.11
N HIS A 48 -2.06 9.75 2.77
CA HIS A 48 -2.26 11.17 3.07
C HIS A 48 -3.18 11.82 2.04
N ASP A 49 -4.01 12.77 2.48
CA ASP A 49 -5.00 13.44 1.63
C ASP A 49 -4.55 14.84 1.16
N THR A 50 -3.24 15.11 1.14
CA THR A 50 -2.66 16.41 0.78
C THR A 50 -3.20 16.97 -0.54
N TYR A 51 -3.48 16.09 -1.52
CA TYR A 51 -3.95 16.45 -2.86
C TYR A 51 -5.33 15.82 -3.20
N GLY A 52 -6.11 15.43 -2.19
CA GLY A 52 -7.48 14.93 -2.36
C GLY A 52 -7.60 13.52 -2.99
N GLN A 53 -6.53 12.71 -2.92
CA GLN A 53 -6.48 11.39 -3.54
C GLN A 53 -6.70 10.25 -2.54
N ALA A 54 -6.74 10.51 -1.22
CA ALA A 54 -6.66 9.44 -0.23
C ALA A 54 -7.82 8.44 -0.35
N LEU A 55 -9.06 8.91 -0.49
CA LEU A 55 -10.22 8.03 -0.62
C LEU A 55 -10.19 7.21 -1.92
N ALA A 56 -9.74 7.79 -3.03
CA ALA A 56 -9.60 7.07 -4.29
C ALA A 56 -8.50 5.98 -4.20
N ASN A 57 -7.40 6.28 -3.51
CA ASN A 57 -6.33 5.32 -3.23
C ASN A 57 -6.81 4.20 -2.28
N ILE A 58 -7.58 4.53 -1.24
CA ILE A 58 -8.17 3.54 -0.32
C ILE A 58 -9.16 2.63 -1.07
N LEU A 59 -10.04 3.19 -1.89
CA LEU A 59 -10.96 2.40 -2.71
C LEU A 59 -10.19 1.45 -3.63
N THR A 60 -9.12 1.94 -4.27
CA THR A 60 -8.26 1.11 -5.12
C THR A 60 -7.63 -0.03 -4.33
N ALA A 61 -7.27 0.19 -3.06
CA ALA A 61 -6.67 -0.84 -2.21
C ALA A 61 -7.67 -1.90 -1.72
N LEU A 62 -8.97 -1.59 -1.71
CA LEU A 62 -10.04 -2.51 -1.34
C LEU A 62 -10.54 -3.38 -2.52
N GLN A 63 -10.17 -3.04 -3.76
CA GLN A 63 -10.57 -3.73 -5.00
C GLN A 63 -9.57 -4.83 -5.38
#